data_AF-A0A4Q0Z3R1-F1
#
_entry.id   AF-A0A4Q0Z3R1-F1
#
_cell.length_a   1.000
_cell.length_b   1.000
_cell.length_c   1.000
_cell.angle_alpha   90.00
_cell.angle_beta   90.00
_cell.angle_gamma   90.00
#
_symmetry.space_group_name_H-M   'P 1'
#
loop_
_entity.id
_entity.type
_entity.pdbx_description
1 polymer ?
#
loop_
_entity_poly.entity_id
_entity_poly.type
_entity_poly.pdbx_seq_one_letter_code
_entity_poly.pdbx_strand_id
1 'polypeptide(L)'
;MKNYNKYKDVNVWNDIETTNDLLNFGVVADTAAQLIRDSGNEPLSIGISGSWGSGKSSLVKMIGKSLNEGEQAEQKYLFLEFNAWLYQGFDDAKMALLQSVSEV
;
A
#
# COMPACT_ATOMS: atom_id res chain seq x y z
N MET A 1 38.93 -4.14 31.86
CA MET A 1 37.49 -4.27 31.53
C MET A 1 37.04 -3.01 30.81
N LYS A 2 36.62 -3.09 29.54
CA LYS A 2 36.19 -1.94 28.72
C LYS A 2 34.67 -1.75 28.87
N ASN A 3 34.26 -0.51 29.15
CA ASN A 3 32.87 -0.11 29.41
C ASN A 3 31.97 -0.30 28.18
N TYR A 4 31.06 -1.28 28.24
CA TYR A 4 29.97 -1.52 27.30
C TYR A 4 28.71 -0.78 27.77
N ASN A 5 28.57 0.52 27.46
CA ASN A 5 27.30 1.22 27.71
C ASN A 5 27.16 2.50 26.86
N LYS A 6 27.23 2.38 25.52
CA LYS A 6 27.15 3.54 24.61
C LYS A 6 25.96 3.52 23.62
N TYR A 7 25.04 2.55 23.71
CA TYR A 7 23.95 2.41 22.73
C TYR A 7 22.60 2.10 23.35
N LYS A 8 22.20 2.81 24.42
CA LYS A 8 20.94 2.50 25.11
C LYS A 8 19.70 3.28 24.67
N ASP A 9 19.81 4.31 23.83
CA ASP A 9 18.64 5.10 23.41
C ASP A 9 18.76 5.59 21.96
N VAL A 10 18.98 4.67 21.02
CA VAL A 10 18.69 4.97 19.60
C VAL A 10 17.24 4.57 19.38
N ASN A 11 16.34 5.56 19.38
CA ASN A 11 14.93 5.33 19.07
C ASN A 11 14.82 5.06 17.57
N VAL A 12 14.97 3.79 17.19
CA VAL A 12 14.77 3.34 15.81
C VAL A 12 13.27 3.29 15.61
N TRP A 13 12.74 4.31 14.94
CA TRP A 13 11.38 4.26 14.43
C TRP A 13 11.33 3.14 13.40
N ASN A 14 10.45 2.17 13.61
CA ASN A 14 10.18 1.17 12.58
C ASN A 14 9.64 1.90 11.36
N ASP A 15 10.14 1.56 10.17
CA ASP A 15 9.56 1.97 8.89
C ASP A 15 8.22 1.23 8.72
N ILE A 16 7.19 1.79 9.35
CA ILE A 16 5.82 1.28 9.34
C ILE A 16 5.01 2.20 8.46
N GLU A 17 4.32 1.61 7.50
CA GLU A 17 3.43 2.35 6.64
C GLU A 17 2.28 2.96 7.43
N THR A 18 1.93 4.19 7.10
CA THR A 18 0.92 4.95 7.84
C THR A 18 -0.13 5.54 6.93
N THR A 19 -1.36 5.62 7.43
CA THR A 19 -2.47 6.34 6.79
C THR A 19 -2.60 7.76 7.35
N ASN A 20 -1.75 8.17 8.28
CA ASN A 20 -1.66 9.55 8.73
C ASN A 20 -0.91 10.37 7.67
N ASP A 21 -1.65 11.25 7.00
CA ASP A 21 -1.09 12.05 5.94
C ASP A 21 -0.33 13.27 6.47
N LEU A 22 0.98 13.10 6.65
CA LEU A 22 1.89 14.17 7.07
C LEU A 22 2.57 14.87 5.88
N LEU A 23 2.49 14.29 4.68
CA LEU A 23 3.20 14.74 3.48
C LEU A 23 2.24 15.18 2.36
N ASN A 24 0.96 15.34 2.70
CA ASN A 24 -0.12 15.73 1.80
C ASN A 24 -0.30 14.76 0.61
N PHE A 25 -0.08 13.46 0.83
CA PHE A 25 -0.36 12.39 -0.11
C PHE A 25 -1.84 12.17 -0.36
N GLY A 26 -2.72 12.67 0.50
CA GLY A 26 -4.17 12.58 0.38
C GLY A 26 -4.67 13.12 -0.96
N VAL A 27 -4.14 14.24 -1.44
CA VAL A 27 -4.53 14.81 -2.75
C VAL A 27 -4.22 13.85 -3.91
N VAL A 28 -3.07 13.17 -3.85
CA VAL A 28 -2.69 12.17 -4.86
C VAL A 28 -3.54 10.91 -4.72
N ALA A 29 -3.79 10.49 -3.49
CA ALA A 29 -4.63 9.33 -3.19
C ALA A 29 -6.07 9.52 -3.70
N ASP A 30 -6.67 10.69 -3.44
CA ASP A 30 -8.02 11.05 -3.88
C ASP A 30 -8.10 11.11 -5.41
N THR A 31 -7.08 11.66 -6.06
CA THR A 31 -7.02 11.68 -7.54
C THR A 31 -6.96 10.25 -8.11
N ALA A 32 -6.14 9.38 -7.53
CA ALA A 32 -6.06 7.98 -7.96
C ALA A 32 -7.36 7.22 -7.66
N ALA A 33 -8.01 7.47 -6.52
CA ALA A 33 -9.30 6.90 -6.18
C ALA A 33 -10.40 7.33 -7.17
N GLN A 34 -10.41 8.61 -7.57
CA GLN A 34 -11.34 9.11 -8.58
C GLN A 34 -11.12 8.43 -9.94
N LEU A 35 -9.86 8.26 -10.37
CA LEU A 35 -9.55 7.54 -11.62
C LEU A 35 -10.07 6.09 -11.61
N ILE A 36 -9.97 5.41 -10.45
CA ILE A 36 -10.48 4.05 -10.26
C ILE A 36 -12.02 4.02 -10.28
N ARG A 37 -12.70 5.04 -9.73
CA ARG A 37 -14.16 5.16 -9.82
C ARG A 37 -14.61 5.41 -11.26
N ASP A 38 -13.92 6.31 -11.95
CA ASP A 38 -14.24 6.71 -13.32
C ASP A 38 -14.01 5.57 -14.33
N SER A 39 -13.07 4.65 -14.07
CA SER A 39 -12.88 3.48 -14.93
C SER A 39 -14.05 2.49 -14.90
N GLY A 40 -14.90 2.55 -13.86
CA GLY A 40 -16.07 1.68 -13.73
C GLY A 40 -15.70 0.20 -13.83
N ASN A 41 -16.11 -0.46 -14.91
CA ASN A 41 -15.83 -1.88 -15.17
C ASN A 41 -14.63 -2.12 -16.12
N GLU A 42 -13.95 -1.06 -16.56
CA GLU A 42 -12.78 -1.18 -17.44
C GLU A 42 -11.51 -1.49 -16.63
N PRO A 43 -10.66 -2.44 -17.09
CA PRO A 43 -9.39 -2.73 -16.42
C PRO A 43 -8.44 -1.51 -16.46
N LEU A 44 -7.97 -1.08 -15.28
CA LEU A 44 -7.02 0.02 -15.11
C LEU A 44 -5.75 -0.45 -14.41
N SER A 45 -4.60 -0.07 -14.97
CA SER A 45 -3.27 -0.32 -14.37
C SER A 45 -2.63 1.00 -13.94
N ILE A 46 -2.27 1.13 -12.66
CA ILE A 46 -1.59 2.30 -12.10
C ILE A 46 -0.21 1.89 -11.58
N GLY A 47 0.84 2.58 -12.04
CA GLY A 47 2.20 2.40 -11.55
C GLY A 47 2.61 3.49 -10.57
N ILE A 48 3.09 3.13 -9.38
CA ILE A 48 3.62 4.05 -8.38
C ILE A 48 5.15 3.86 -8.30
N SER A 49 5.91 4.90 -8.66
CA SER A 49 7.36 4.87 -8.68
C SER A 49 7.95 5.95 -7.75
N GLY A 50 9.16 5.70 -7.24
CA GLY A 50 9.82 6.60 -6.29
C GLY A 50 10.89 5.88 -5.47
N SER A 51 11.81 6.66 -4.89
CA SER A 51 12.92 6.16 -4.07
C SER A 51 12.47 5.27 -2.92
N TRP A 52 13.35 4.43 -2.39
CA TRP A 52 13.06 3.66 -1.17
C TRP A 52 12.76 4.60 0.01
N GLY A 53 11.78 4.26 0.84
CA GLY A 53 11.30 5.13 1.94
C GLY A 53 10.44 6.34 1.55
N SER A 54 10.08 6.51 0.27
CA SER A 54 9.23 7.65 -0.18
C SER A 54 7.74 7.55 0.18
N GLY A 55 7.31 6.49 0.87
CA GLY A 55 5.91 6.32 1.27
C GLY A 55 4.99 5.72 0.20
N LYS A 56 5.53 5.03 -0.82
CA LYS A 56 4.73 4.44 -1.92
C LYS A 56 3.62 3.51 -1.43
N SER A 57 3.90 2.55 -0.56
CA SER A 57 2.88 1.62 -0.11
C SER A 57 1.97 2.22 0.98
N SER A 58 2.42 3.30 1.66
CA SER A 58 1.52 4.20 2.41
C SER A 58 0.50 4.90 1.50
N LEU A 59 0.94 5.41 0.34
CA LEU A 59 0.04 5.98 -0.67
C LEU A 59 -0.98 4.94 -1.18
N VAL A 60 -0.54 3.70 -1.43
CA VAL A 60 -1.45 2.60 -1.82
C VAL A 60 -2.56 2.39 -0.76
N LYS A 61 -2.21 2.38 0.52
CA LYS A 61 -3.18 2.27 1.62
C LYS A 61 -4.11 3.47 1.72
N MET A 62 -3.60 4.68 1.48
CA MET A 62 -4.42 5.89 1.43
C MET A 62 -5.41 5.88 0.27
N ILE A 63 -5.04 5.34 -0.90
CA ILE A 63 -5.96 5.14 -2.03
C ILE A 63 -7.09 4.19 -1.61
N GLY A 64 -6.76 3.05 -1.01
CA GLY A 64 -7.76 2.09 -0.52
C GLY A 64 -8.71 2.69 0.53
N LYS A 65 -8.20 3.55 1.40
CA LYS A 65 -9.00 4.32 2.36
C LYS A 65 -9.93 5.30 1.64
N SER A 66 -9.40 6.13 0.74
CA SER A 66 -10.17 7.12 -0.04
C SER A 66 -11.27 6.46 -0.89
N LEU A 67 -11.02 5.28 -1.46
CA LEU A 67 -12.03 4.52 -2.20
C LEU A 67 -13.25 4.14 -1.33
N ASN A 68 -13.02 3.79 -0.06
CA ASN A 68 -14.06 3.36 0.88
C ASN A 68 -14.66 4.51 1.71
N GLU A 69 -14.10 5.72 1.61
CA GLU A 69 -14.59 6.92 2.28
C GLU A 69 -15.32 7.84 1.26
N GLY A 70 -16.50 8.34 1.61
CA GLY A 70 -17.27 9.30 0.81
C GLY A 70 -18.71 8.89 0.45
N GLU A 71 -19.49 9.86 -0.04
CA GLU A 71 -20.92 9.70 -0.35
C GLU A 71 -21.21 8.74 -1.53
N GLN A 72 -20.19 8.41 -2.33
CA GLN A 72 -20.25 7.46 -3.45
C GLN A 72 -19.89 6.02 -3.06
N ALA A 73 -19.85 5.69 -1.76
CA ALA A 73 -19.51 4.36 -1.24
C ALA A 73 -20.58 3.27 -1.51
N GLU A 74 -21.45 3.44 -2.51
CA GLU A 74 -22.39 2.39 -2.92
C GLU A 74 -21.67 1.17 -3.51
N GLN A 75 -20.52 1.37 -4.16
CA GLN A 75 -19.64 0.30 -4.59
C GLN A 75 -18.59 -0.01 -3.54
N LYS A 76 -18.67 -1.21 -2.98
CA LYS A 76 -17.66 -1.74 -2.06
C LYS A 76 -16.44 -2.21 -2.85
N TYR A 77 -15.29 -1.58 -2.60
CA TYR A 77 -14.02 -2.00 -3.19
C TYR A 77 -13.35 -3.08 -2.34
N LEU A 78 -12.83 -4.11 -3.00
CA LEU A 78 -12.02 -5.15 -2.37
C LEU A 78 -10.54 -4.84 -2.61
N PHE A 79 -9.75 -4.82 -1.54
CA PHE A 79 -8.33 -4.54 -1.62
C PHE A 79 -7.52 -5.82 -1.38
N LEU A 80 -6.71 -6.20 -2.36
CA LEU A 80 -5.82 -7.36 -2.31
C LEU A 80 -4.37 -6.88 -2.39
N GLU A 81 -3.63 -7.09 -1.31
CA GLU A 81 -2.19 -6.82 -1.27
C GLU A 81 -1.41 -8.08 -1.65
N PHE A 82 -0.48 -7.96 -2.60
CA PHE A 82 0.33 -9.08 -3.07
C PHE A 82 1.80 -8.68 -3.19
N ASN A 83 2.66 -9.34 -2.41
CA ASN A 83 4.11 -9.14 -2.48
C ASN A 83 4.77 -10.23 -3.33
N ALA A 84 5.02 -9.91 -4.60
CA ALA A 84 5.64 -10.83 -5.55
C ALA A 84 7.06 -11.27 -5.15
N TRP A 85 7.78 -10.49 -4.33
CA TRP A 85 9.15 -10.80 -3.94
C TRP A 85 9.25 -12.09 -3.10
N LEU A 86 8.18 -12.45 -2.39
CA LEU A 86 8.17 -13.63 -1.50
C LEU A 86 8.21 -14.96 -2.28
N TYR A 87 8.02 -14.94 -3.60
CA TYR A 87 7.86 -16.14 -4.41
C TYR A 87 9.00 -16.28 -5.42
N GLN A 88 9.49 -17.51 -5.59
CA GLN A 88 10.56 -17.81 -6.53
C GLN A 88 9.97 -18.17 -7.89
N GLY A 89 9.95 -17.20 -8.79
CA GLY A 89 9.49 -17.42 -10.17
C GLY A 89 8.00 -17.24 -10.36
N PHE A 90 7.58 -17.36 -11.62
CA PHE A 90 6.26 -16.95 -12.08
C PHE A 90 5.12 -17.85 -11.58
N ASP A 91 5.31 -19.18 -11.63
CA ASP A 91 4.25 -20.12 -11.28
C ASP A 91 3.88 -20.05 -9.79
N ASP A 92 4.87 -19.95 -8.91
CA ASP A 92 4.67 -19.80 -7.47
C ASP A 92 3.94 -18.48 -7.14
N ALA A 93 4.34 -17.38 -7.78
CA ALA A 93 3.67 -16.08 -7.60
C ALA A 93 2.21 -16.11 -8.09
N LYS A 94 1.97 -16.76 -9.24
CA LYS A 94 0.61 -16.91 -9.80
C LYS A 94 -0.29 -17.74 -8.87
N MET A 95 0.20 -18.87 -8.36
CA MET A 95 -0.59 -19.70 -7.44
C MET A 95 -0.90 -18.95 -6.15
N ALA A 96 0.08 -18.24 -5.60
CA ALA A 96 -0.11 -17.44 -4.39
C ALA A 96 -1.11 -16.29 -4.57
N LEU A 97 -1.11 -15.63 -5.73
CA LEU A 97 -2.09 -14.59 -6.04
C LEU A 97 -3.52 -15.17 -6.14
N LEU A 98 -3.69 -16.34 -6.75
CA LEU A 98 -5.01 -16.99 -6.81
C LEU A 98 -5.48 -17.43 -5.42
N GLN A 99 -4.56 -17.89 -4.57
CA GLN A 99 -4.85 -18.26 -3.19
C GLN A 99 -5.28 -17.03 -2.38
N SER A 100 -4.59 -15.89 -2.49
CA SER A 100 -4.98 -14.68 -1.75
C SER A 100 -6.36 -14.19 -2.16
N VAL A 101 -6.73 -14.29 -3.44
CA VAL A 101 -8.09 -13.98 -3.91
C VAL A 101 -9.16 -14.85 -3.25
N SER A 102 -8.85 -16.10 -2.92
CA SER A 102 -9.81 -17.01 -2.26
C SER A 102 -10.02 -16.72 -0.77
N GLU A 103 -9.11 -15.95 -0.16
CA GLU A 103 -9.09 -15.67 1.29
C GLU A 103 -9.73 -14.33 1.67
N VAL A 104 -10.05 -13.50 0.67
CA VAL A 104 -10.63 -12.16 0.82
C VAL A 104 -12.12 -12.15 0.49
#